data_AF-A0AAD4KHF2-F1
#
_entry.id   AF-A0AAD4KHF2-F1
#
_cell.length_a   1.000
_cell.length_b   1.000
_cell.length_c   1.000
_cell.angle_alpha   90.00
_cell.angle_beta   90.00
_cell.angle_gamma   90.00
#
_symmetry.space_group_name_H-M   'P 1'
#
loop_
_entity.id
_entity.type
_entity.pdbx_description
1 polymer ?
#
loop_
_entity_poly.entity_id
_entity_poly.type
_entity_poly.pdbx_seq_one_letter_code
_entity_poly.pdbx_strand_id
1 'polypeptide(L)'
;MRFSIQVALAVTLLNTADASSLYRRNRFNSASNNTADTSHLKTWWHATGEVNTGTPVQDGNVRQSHLYSVQVASSISHNLSTFYDSFAYESIPGNGMGTDNASGVGTTMAWSSFLYGSDATVKISRSDNWSIGNYTIRPTNLNLNSTTYGGDVYISIPYNPRGYRFSVEFGDDLQTISGPEEKSPWNSLLIFASPMEDPSIIPSSSSSSSLVVQEGLISGLDSTQASAVIFKPGVYYCTGYSHMKLSSSVNWVYFAPGAYVKGAVEFSNTGSEVKATGHGVLSGEQYVWYADPDSNYTTGSDNNGLRMWSGQTGSSQQTFTLNGPTVNTPPFNSMDWNGDLTLMTTVATDYKQVGSFYAQTDGLEFYPGSQARDIFYHVNDDTIKTYYSNINIDGVVVWKYATAPVVQFGWASRELSNITINDVSVIHQSYDNAGDNPGLIGSDNAYTASTTGISSNHSTANVSNTMQDITWSNFRAEGPSACLFRICALENLRNVTISNAWIEKFASSDLNTTESLLPVFYDSITGAQVNVSNFVIDNFVVGSTKVTADNAGSVGQIDVDSAYASAVRYQ
;
A
#
# COMPACT_ATOMS: atom_id res chain seq x y z
N MET A 1 44.72 73.85 14.69
CA MET A 1 43.46 74.29 15.34
C MET A 1 42.46 73.15 15.16
N ARG A 2 42.09 72.42 16.24
CA ARG A 2 40.80 72.58 16.99
C ARG A 2 39.59 72.32 16.07
N PHE A 3 38.66 71.37 16.24
CA PHE A 3 38.20 70.54 17.36
C PHE A 3 37.47 69.26 16.84
N SER A 4 37.35 68.26 17.74
CA SER A 4 36.48 67.07 17.90
C SER A 4 35.12 67.01 17.14
N ILE A 5 34.48 65.85 16.89
CA ILE A 5 33.76 64.99 17.88
C ILE A 5 33.49 63.56 17.34
N GLN A 6 33.78 62.58 18.21
CA GLN A 6 33.24 61.23 18.50
C GLN A 6 32.47 60.40 17.44
N VAL A 7 32.93 59.15 17.26
CA VAL A 7 32.07 57.95 17.19
C VAL A 7 32.52 56.98 18.27
N ALA A 8 31.58 56.62 19.15
CA ALA A 8 31.76 55.69 20.24
C ALA A 8 31.74 54.24 19.73
N LEU A 9 32.71 53.44 20.17
CA LEU A 9 32.73 52.00 20.03
C LEU A 9 31.90 51.41 21.19
N ALA A 10 30.70 50.91 20.90
CA ALA A 10 29.92 50.13 21.86
C ALA A 10 30.18 48.65 21.63
N VAL A 11 30.87 48.06 22.61
CA VAL A 11 31.00 46.61 22.83
C VAL A 11 29.64 46.07 23.22
N THR A 12 29.13 45.07 22.48
CA THR A 12 28.02 44.24 22.95
C THR A 12 28.46 42.79 23.00
N LEU A 13 28.29 42.22 24.19
CA LEU A 13 28.61 40.86 24.59
C LEU A 13 27.98 39.81 23.66
N LEU A 14 28.82 38.93 23.11
CA LEU A 14 28.42 37.61 22.65
C LEU A 14 28.36 36.69 23.88
N ASN A 15 27.14 36.40 24.34
CA ASN A 15 26.90 35.37 25.34
C ASN A 15 27.22 34.00 24.74
N THR A 16 28.18 33.33 25.36
CA THR A 16 28.52 31.93 25.20
C THR A 16 27.50 31.06 25.97
N ALA A 17 26.55 30.48 25.24
CA ALA A 17 25.79 29.27 25.56
C ALA A 17 25.07 28.93 24.24
N ASP A 18 25.36 27.86 23.51
CA ASP A 18 25.14 26.50 23.96
C ASP A 18 25.97 25.55 23.07
N ALA A 19 27.17 25.20 23.52
CA ALA A 19 28.01 24.17 22.90
C ALA A 19 27.75 22.80 23.54
N SER A 20 26.49 22.53 23.90
CA SER A 20 26.06 21.27 24.54
C SER A 20 25.25 20.34 23.63
N SER A 21 25.04 20.70 22.35
CA SER A 21 24.38 19.83 21.35
C SER A 21 25.34 18.87 20.64
N LEU A 22 26.43 18.48 21.29
CA LEU A 22 27.16 17.26 20.92
C LEU A 22 26.26 16.08 21.25
N TYR A 23 25.48 15.71 20.23
CA TYR A 23 24.66 14.50 20.09
C TYR A 23 25.14 13.41 21.06
N ARG A 24 24.36 13.23 22.13
CA ARG A 24 24.55 12.15 23.09
C ARG A 24 24.54 10.84 22.32
N ARG A 25 25.71 10.21 22.29
CA ARG A 25 25.94 8.84 21.82
C ARG A 25 24.77 7.93 22.18
N ASN A 26 24.31 7.23 21.15
CA ASN A 26 23.70 5.91 21.19
C ASN A 26 23.92 5.20 22.53
N ARG A 27 22.88 5.21 23.37
CA ARG A 27 22.61 4.12 24.29
C ARG A 27 21.69 3.11 23.60
N PHE A 28 22.07 2.66 22.41
CA PHE A 28 21.77 1.28 22.04
C PHE A 28 22.87 0.45 22.71
N ASN A 29 22.68 0.19 24.01
CA ASN A 29 23.42 -0.90 24.63
C ASN A 29 23.18 -2.13 23.76
N SER A 30 24.25 -2.88 23.51
CA SER A 30 24.24 -4.24 23.01
C SER A 30 23.54 -5.20 24.01
N ALA A 31 22.33 -4.87 24.45
CA ALA A 31 21.41 -5.84 24.98
C ALA A 31 21.07 -6.76 23.81
N SER A 32 21.30 -8.06 23.97
CA SER A 32 20.85 -9.05 23.00
C SER A 32 19.36 -8.83 22.75
N ASN A 33 18.97 -8.42 21.54
CA ASN A 33 17.56 -8.35 21.17
C ASN A 33 16.93 -9.73 21.42
N ASN A 34 15.81 -9.73 22.12
CA ASN A 34 15.16 -10.93 22.61
C ASN A 34 13.95 -11.24 21.72
N THR A 35 14.12 -12.07 20.69
CA THR A 35 13.05 -12.45 19.76
C THR A 35 12.33 -13.72 20.20
N ALA A 36 11.07 -13.89 19.78
CA ALA A 36 10.31 -15.13 19.99
C ALA A 36 10.43 -16.07 18.79
N ASP A 37 10.60 -17.37 19.04
CA ASP A 37 10.40 -18.43 18.03
C ASP A 37 9.70 -19.62 18.70
N THR A 38 8.39 -19.49 18.85
CA THR A 38 7.51 -20.46 19.52
C THR A 38 6.34 -20.84 18.61
N SER A 39 5.56 -21.85 18.99
CA SER A 39 4.33 -22.22 18.27
C SER A 39 3.24 -21.15 18.31
N HIS A 40 3.35 -20.12 19.17
CA HIS A 40 2.31 -19.12 19.37
C HIS A 40 2.74 -17.68 19.06
N LEU A 41 4.05 -17.43 19.00
CA LEU A 41 4.61 -16.13 18.66
C LEU A 41 5.96 -16.31 17.96
N LYS A 42 6.11 -15.64 16.81
CA LYS A 42 7.38 -15.49 16.09
C LYS A 42 7.64 -14.01 15.84
N THR A 43 8.75 -13.51 16.35
CA THR A 43 9.29 -12.18 16.03
C THR A 43 10.71 -12.36 15.51
N TRP A 44 11.28 -11.33 14.89
CA TRP A 44 12.63 -11.42 14.33
C TRP A 44 13.34 -10.06 14.41
N TRP A 45 14.64 -10.09 14.13
CA TRP A 45 15.52 -8.94 14.23
C TRP A 45 16.59 -8.95 13.13
N HIS A 46 17.08 -7.77 12.73
CA HIS A 46 18.23 -7.59 11.84
C HIS A 46 19.39 -6.95 12.59
N ALA A 47 20.52 -7.65 12.70
CA ALA A 47 21.70 -7.13 13.36
C ALA A 47 22.35 -5.95 12.61
N THR A 48 22.06 -5.85 11.30
CA THR A 48 22.49 -4.77 10.40
C THR A 48 21.42 -3.67 10.24
N GLY A 49 20.53 -3.52 11.23
CA GLY A 49 19.61 -2.39 11.30
C GLY A 49 20.36 -1.05 11.27
N GLU A 50 19.98 -0.16 10.36
CA GLU A 50 20.57 1.16 10.18
C GLU A 50 19.49 2.23 10.37
N VAL A 51 19.63 3.03 11.42
CA VAL A 51 18.81 4.24 11.59
C VAL A 51 19.34 5.32 10.66
N ASN A 52 18.61 5.57 9.57
CA ASN A 52 18.98 6.53 8.54
C ASN A 52 17.69 7.13 7.96
N THR A 53 17.60 8.46 7.92
CA THR A 53 16.41 9.18 7.43
C THR A 53 16.72 10.09 6.24
N GLY A 54 17.94 10.05 5.68
CA GLY A 54 18.38 11.02 4.68
C GLY A 54 19.14 10.47 3.48
N THR A 55 19.69 9.25 3.57
CA THR A 55 20.44 8.63 2.46
C THR A 55 20.01 7.17 2.25
N PRO A 56 20.42 6.52 1.15
CA PRO A 56 20.28 5.07 1.03
C PRO A 56 21.10 4.40 2.14
N VAL A 57 20.57 3.30 2.68
CA VAL A 57 21.33 2.44 3.61
C VAL A 57 22.34 1.60 2.85
N GLN A 58 23.33 1.04 3.55
CA GLN A 58 24.29 0.11 2.90
C GLN A 58 23.58 -1.13 2.32
N ASP A 59 24.15 -1.76 1.31
CA ASP A 59 23.54 -2.91 0.62
C ASP A 59 23.11 -4.03 1.60
N GLY A 60 23.96 -4.39 2.56
CA GLY A 60 23.68 -5.40 3.59
C GLY A 60 22.95 -4.89 4.84
N ASN A 61 22.54 -3.63 4.88
CA ASN A 61 21.82 -3.03 6.01
C ASN A 61 20.31 -2.95 5.74
N VAL A 62 19.52 -2.89 6.81
CA VAL A 62 18.06 -2.71 6.73
C VAL A 62 17.70 -1.41 7.42
N ARG A 63 16.95 -0.53 6.74
CA ARG A 63 16.51 0.72 7.37
C ARG A 63 15.60 0.42 8.56
N GLN A 64 16.04 0.83 9.74
CA GLN A 64 15.34 0.67 10.99
C GLN A 64 14.64 1.97 11.35
N SER A 65 13.43 1.89 11.92
CA SER A 65 12.73 3.07 12.37
C SER A 65 13.57 3.89 13.34
N HIS A 66 13.67 5.18 13.05
CA HIS A 66 14.39 6.11 13.89
C HIS A 66 13.60 6.46 15.16
N LEU A 67 12.28 6.27 15.13
CA LEU A 67 11.37 6.74 16.18
C LEU A 67 10.75 5.61 16.99
N TYR A 68 10.39 4.47 16.38
CA TYR A 68 9.58 3.47 17.07
C TYR A 68 10.36 2.20 17.44
N SER A 69 10.08 1.68 18.63
CA SER A 69 10.44 0.33 19.06
C SER A 69 9.16 -0.45 19.34
N VAL A 70 9.12 -1.70 18.86
CA VAL A 70 7.95 -2.58 19.00
C VAL A 70 8.38 -3.86 19.70
N GLN A 71 7.62 -4.26 20.71
CA GLN A 71 7.77 -5.54 21.38
C GLN A 71 6.41 -6.26 21.47
N VAL A 72 6.42 -7.59 21.51
CA VAL A 72 5.20 -8.40 21.52
C VAL A 72 5.28 -9.45 22.61
N ALA A 73 4.18 -9.65 23.34
CA ALA A 73 4.01 -10.72 24.31
C ALA A 73 2.82 -11.60 23.92
N SER A 74 2.96 -12.92 24.01
CA SER A 74 1.83 -13.85 23.87
C SER A 74 1.07 -13.95 25.20
N SER A 75 -0.26 -13.92 25.13
CA SER A 75 -1.16 -14.12 26.27
C SER A 75 -1.03 -15.50 26.93
N ILE A 76 -0.50 -16.50 26.21
CA ILE A 76 -0.34 -17.88 26.69
C ILE A 76 1.02 -18.07 27.38
N SER A 77 1.94 -17.11 27.26
CA SER A 77 3.24 -17.23 27.92
C SER A 77 3.07 -17.30 29.44
N HIS A 78 3.70 -18.30 30.09
CA HIS A 78 3.66 -18.47 31.54
C HIS A 78 4.28 -17.30 32.32
N ASN A 79 4.98 -16.41 31.63
CA ASN A 79 5.44 -15.14 32.14
C ASN A 79 4.82 -13.99 31.34
N LEU A 80 3.63 -13.54 31.75
CA LEU A 80 2.90 -12.40 31.17
C LEU A 80 3.66 -11.06 31.20
N SER A 81 4.89 -11.02 31.72
CA SER A 81 5.77 -9.85 31.70
C SER A 81 6.89 -9.91 30.66
N THR A 82 7.07 -11.03 29.94
CA THR A 82 8.11 -11.14 28.91
C THR A 82 7.62 -10.59 27.57
N PHE A 83 8.20 -9.46 27.17
CA PHE A 83 8.06 -8.89 25.83
C PHE A 83 9.25 -9.29 24.96
N TYR A 84 8.97 -9.63 23.71
CA TYR A 84 9.97 -9.98 22.69
C TYR A 84 10.07 -8.90 21.64
N ASP A 85 11.29 -8.53 21.27
CA ASP A 85 11.55 -7.49 20.28
C ASP A 85 11.04 -7.92 18.91
N SER A 86 10.41 -6.98 18.20
CA SER A 86 9.94 -7.12 16.83
C SER A 86 10.53 -5.99 16.01
N PHE A 87 11.27 -6.32 14.95
CA PHE A 87 11.96 -5.31 14.15
C PHE A 87 10.97 -4.28 13.59
N ALA A 88 11.27 -2.99 13.78
CA ALA A 88 10.54 -1.88 13.18
C ALA A 88 11.33 -1.40 11.96
N TYR A 89 10.87 -1.76 10.78
CA TYR A 89 11.40 -1.27 9.50
C TYR A 89 10.98 0.18 9.29
N GLU A 90 11.63 0.89 8.35
CA GLU A 90 11.23 2.22 7.94
C GLU A 90 11.46 2.45 6.44
N SER A 91 10.55 3.18 5.83
CA SER A 91 10.64 3.70 4.47
C SER A 91 10.54 5.21 4.48
N ILE A 92 11.25 5.84 3.53
CA ILE A 92 11.27 7.30 3.34
C ILE A 92 11.03 7.62 1.86
N PRO A 93 10.39 8.76 1.54
CA PRO A 93 10.22 9.20 0.16
C PRO A 93 11.56 9.26 -0.58
N GLY A 94 11.60 8.70 -1.79
CA GLY A 94 12.80 8.71 -2.62
C GLY A 94 13.92 7.78 -2.17
N ASN A 95 13.72 6.98 -1.11
CA ASN A 95 14.68 5.99 -0.61
C ASN A 95 16.05 6.58 -0.19
N GLY A 96 16.12 7.91 -0.01
CA GLY A 96 17.36 8.65 0.21
C GLY A 96 18.18 8.96 -1.07
N MET A 97 17.67 8.63 -2.25
CA MET A 97 18.30 8.89 -3.56
C MET A 97 17.93 10.25 -4.17
N GLY A 98 17.03 10.98 -3.53
CA GLY A 98 16.38 12.18 -4.07
C GLY A 98 14.87 11.98 -4.13
N THR A 99 14.09 13.06 -4.02
CA THR A 99 12.62 13.00 -3.89
C THR A 99 11.88 13.35 -5.17
N ASP A 100 12.58 13.35 -6.30
CA ASP A 100 11.95 13.61 -7.60
C ASP A 100 10.90 12.53 -7.87
N ASN A 101 9.67 12.96 -8.22
CA ASN A 101 8.49 12.10 -8.41
C ASN A 101 8.01 11.33 -7.16
N ALA A 102 8.55 11.66 -5.99
CA ALA A 102 8.08 11.13 -4.71
C ALA A 102 7.17 12.13 -4.01
N SER A 103 6.06 11.62 -3.53
CA SER A 103 5.10 12.28 -2.68
C SER A 103 5.49 12.18 -1.20
N GLY A 104 4.92 13.03 -0.35
CA GLY A 104 5.09 12.93 1.11
C GLY A 104 6.46 13.34 1.63
N VAL A 105 7.18 14.23 0.94
CA VAL A 105 8.52 14.68 1.35
C VAL A 105 8.52 15.12 2.82
N GLY A 106 9.43 14.53 3.61
CA GLY A 106 9.56 14.80 5.04
C GLY A 106 8.75 13.86 5.95
N THR A 107 7.92 12.97 5.39
CA THR A 107 7.26 11.91 6.15
C THR A 107 8.04 10.61 6.12
N THR A 108 7.72 9.70 7.03
CA THR A 108 8.25 8.34 7.06
C THR A 108 7.14 7.31 7.26
N MET A 109 7.40 6.08 6.82
CA MET A 109 6.52 4.94 7.05
C MET A 109 7.28 3.80 7.69
N ALA A 110 7.10 3.67 9.00
CA ALA A 110 7.59 2.54 9.77
C ALA A 110 6.54 1.42 9.84
N TRP A 111 7.02 0.18 9.91
CA TRP A 111 6.15 -0.96 10.17
C TRP A 111 6.86 -2.06 10.93
N SER A 112 6.08 -2.87 11.64
CA SER A 112 6.57 -4.12 12.25
C SER A 112 5.61 -5.26 11.95
N SER A 113 6.18 -6.41 11.59
CA SER A 113 5.44 -7.64 11.34
C SER A 113 5.84 -8.70 12.35
N PHE A 114 4.87 -9.51 12.79
CA PHE A 114 5.11 -10.69 13.62
C PHE A 114 4.08 -11.77 13.30
N LEU A 115 4.41 -13.02 13.61
CA LEU A 115 3.47 -14.14 13.49
C LEU A 115 2.93 -14.53 14.85
N TYR A 116 1.64 -14.82 14.92
CA TYR A 116 0.97 -15.21 16.17
C TYR A 116 -0.06 -16.32 15.95
N GLY A 117 -0.23 -17.15 16.98
CA GLY A 117 -1.18 -18.27 17.02
C GLY A 117 -2.08 -18.23 18.26
N SER A 118 -2.12 -17.09 18.95
CA SER A 118 -2.87 -16.83 20.19
C SER A 118 -2.96 -15.32 20.38
N ASP A 119 -3.91 -14.83 21.19
CA ASP A 119 -3.98 -13.41 21.55
C ASP A 119 -2.60 -12.88 22.00
N ALA A 120 -2.28 -11.66 21.59
CA ALA A 120 -1.00 -11.02 21.85
C ALA A 120 -1.20 -9.61 22.43
N THR A 121 -0.19 -9.10 23.11
CA THR A 121 -0.10 -7.68 23.46
C THR A 121 1.09 -7.08 22.74
N VAL A 122 0.83 -6.04 21.95
CA VAL A 122 1.86 -5.24 21.29
C VAL A 122 2.18 -4.05 22.19
N LYS A 123 3.45 -3.91 22.55
CA LYS A 123 3.99 -2.76 23.25
C LYS A 123 4.74 -1.87 22.27
N ILE A 124 4.42 -0.59 22.25
CA ILE A 124 5.06 0.41 21.40
C ILE A 124 5.69 1.48 22.28
N SER A 125 6.96 1.75 22.02
CA SER A 125 7.76 2.76 22.73
C SER A 125 8.39 3.72 21.72
N ARG A 126 8.61 4.98 22.12
CA ARG A 126 9.33 5.96 21.31
C ARG A 126 10.79 6.06 21.71
N SER A 127 11.68 6.06 20.73
CA SER A 127 13.13 6.11 20.87
C SER A 127 13.65 7.50 21.31
N ASP A 128 12.82 8.54 21.15
CA ASP A 128 13.10 9.89 21.64
C ASP A 128 12.82 10.07 23.14
N ASN A 129 12.33 9.04 23.83
CA ASN A 129 11.89 9.03 25.23
C ASN A 129 10.70 9.95 25.55
N TRP A 130 9.93 10.36 24.54
CA TRP A 130 8.68 11.07 24.78
C TRP A 130 7.59 10.10 25.21
N SER A 131 6.81 10.50 26.22
CA SER A 131 5.67 9.71 26.68
C SER A 131 4.55 9.78 25.66
N ILE A 132 4.01 8.63 25.28
CA ILE A 132 2.84 8.59 24.42
C ILE A 132 1.60 9.03 25.22
N GLY A 133 0.97 10.11 24.75
CA GLY A 133 -0.29 10.62 25.28
C GLY A 133 -1.49 10.03 24.53
N ASN A 134 -2.06 10.82 23.61
CA ASN A 134 -3.20 10.40 22.79
C ASN A 134 -2.73 9.69 21.53
N TYR A 135 -3.47 8.67 21.11
CA TYR A 135 -3.24 7.94 19.88
C TYR A 135 -4.56 7.45 19.27
N THR A 136 -4.55 7.12 17.99
CA THR A 136 -5.64 6.50 17.25
C THR A 136 -5.14 5.20 16.60
N ILE A 137 -5.98 4.17 16.58
CA ILE A 137 -5.72 2.95 15.83
C ILE A 137 -6.65 2.94 14.62
N ARG A 138 -6.11 2.84 13.40
CA ARG A 138 -6.89 2.73 12.17
C ARG A 138 -6.67 1.38 11.48
N PRO A 139 -7.71 0.66 11.03
CA PRO A 139 -9.11 1.10 10.99
C PRO A 139 -9.78 1.24 12.36
N THR A 140 -10.45 2.37 12.64
CA THR A 140 -11.06 2.63 13.97
C THR A 140 -12.19 1.67 14.33
N ASN A 141 -12.82 1.02 13.34
CA ASN A 141 -13.83 -0.02 13.59
C ASN A 141 -13.25 -1.34 14.11
N LEU A 142 -11.92 -1.51 14.14
CA LEU A 142 -11.29 -2.66 14.82
C LEU A 142 -11.57 -2.67 16.32
N ASN A 143 -11.78 -1.50 16.94
CA ASN A 143 -12.09 -1.36 18.37
C ASN A 143 -11.16 -2.17 19.29
N LEU A 144 -9.85 -2.17 18.99
CA LEU A 144 -8.86 -2.91 19.76
C LEU A 144 -8.67 -2.28 21.15
N ASN A 145 -8.71 -3.13 22.18
CA ASN A 145 -8.43 -2.69 23.54
C ASN A 145 -6.98 -2.22 23.65
N SER A 146 -6.78 -1.03 24.21
CA SER A 146 -5.46 -0.45 24.33
C SER A 146 -5.37 0.50 25.53
N THR A 147 -4.15 0.69 26.05
CA THR A 147 -3.88 1.55 27.21
C THR A 147 -2.47 2.14 27.13
N THR A 148 -2.24 3.25 27.82
CA THR A 148 -0.91 3.81 28.03
C THR A 148 -0.41 3.52 29.45
N TYR A 149 0.84 3.08 29.57
CA TYR A 149 1.47 2.85 30.86
C TYR A 149 2.97 3.10 30.76
N GLY A 150 3.54 3.85 31.71
CA GLY A 150 4.98 4.09 31.75
C GLY A 150 5.56 4.88 30.56
N GLY A 151 4.72 5.55 29.77
CA GLY A 151 5.11 6.27 28.55
C GLY A 151 4.94 5.45 27.26
N ASP A 152 4.56 4.18 27.37
CA ASP A 152 4.37 3.26 26.25
C ASP A 152 2.88 3.02 25.96
N VAL A 153 2.55 2.59 24.74
CA VAL A 153 1.22 2.08 24.37
C VAL A 153 1.23 0.57 24.37
N TYR A 154 0.17 -0.02 24.92
CA TYR A 154 -0.09 -1.45 24.93
C TYR A 154 -1.40 -1.72 24.22
N ILE A 155 -1.37 -2.53 23.16
CA ILE A 155 -2.53 -2.87 22.34
C ILE A 155 -2.76 -4.38 22.45
N SER A 156 -3.94 -4.78 22.91
CA SER A 156 -4.36 -6.18 22.90
C SER A 156 -4.87 -6.57 21.52
N ILE A 157 -4.23 -7.56 20.92
CA ILE A 157 -4.54 -8.10 19.60
C ILE A 157 -5.13 -9.51 19.79
N PRO A 158 -6.46 -9.68 19.71
CA PRO A 158 -7.07 -11.00 19.73
C PRO A 158 -6.56 -11.85 18.56
N TYR A 159 -6.44 -13.16 18.71
CA TYR A 159 -6.10 -14.01 17.58
C TYR A 159 -7.21 -14.02 16.53
N ASN A 160 -6.81 -13.75 15.29
CA ASN A 160 -7.64 -13.87 14.11
C ASN A 160 -6.85 -14.64 13.04
N PRO A 161 -7.39 -15.73 12.46
CA PRO A 161 -6.73 -16.46 11.38
C PRO A 161 -6.55 -15.63 10.10
N ARG A 162 -7.23 -14.49 9.98
CA ARG A 162 -7.05 -13.50 8.92
C ARG A 162 -5.98 -12.45 9.27
N GLY A 163 -5.45 -12.45 10.48
CA GLY A 163 -4.54 -11.43 10.99
C GLY A 163 -5.17 -10.04 11.13
N TYR A 164 -4.34 -9.05 11.45
CA TYR A 164 -4.69 -7.63 11.45
C TYR A 164 -3.60 -6.80 10.78
N ARG A 165 -4.01 -5.76 10.05
CA ARG A 165 -3.13 -4.74 9.48
C ARG A 165 -3.71 -3.38 9.86
N PHE A 166 -2.99 -2.62 10.68
CA PHE A 166 -3.49 -1.36 11.21
C PHE A 166 -2.37 -0.33 11.40
N SER A 167 -2.74 0.95 11.38
CA SER A 167 -1.89 2.07 11.77
C SER A 167 -2.08 2.41 13.24
N VAL A 168 -1.00 2.86 13.89
CA VAL A 168 -1.01 3.46 15.22
C VAL A 168 -0.50 4.90 15.08
N GLU A 169 -1.38 5.86 15.32
CA GLU A 169 -1.16 7.27 15.02
C GLU A 169 -1.10 8.08 16.30
N PHE A 170 0.05 8.68 16.60
CA PHE A 170 0.24 9.48 17.82
C PHE A 170 -0.22 10.91 17.59
N GLY A 171 -1.06 11.43 18.48
CA GLY A 171 -1.71 12.73 18.31
C GLY A 171 -0.74 13.92 18.23
N ASP A 172 0.46 13.79 18.80
CA ASP A 172 1.54 14.78 18.76
C ASP A 172 2.48 14.61 17.54
N ASP A 173 2.31 13.53 16.77
CA ASP A 173 3.03 13.28 15.50
C ASP A 173 2.14 13.56 14.28
N LEU A 174 0.88 13.97 14.48
CA LEU A 174 -0.01 14.31 13.37
C LEU A 174 0.38 15.65 12.71
N GLN A 175 0.49 15.62 11.40
CA GLN A 175 0.55 16.79 10.54
C GLN A 175 -0.81 17.09 9.92
N THR A 176 -0.99 18.31 9.41
CA THR A 176 -2.15 18.63 8.57
C THR A 176 -1.65 18.84 7.14
N ILE A 177 -2.07 17.97 6.24
CA ILE A 177 -1.82 18.13 4.80
C ILE A 177 -2.73 19.26 4.31
N SER A 178 -2.10 20.33 3.81
CA SER A 178 -2.80 21.52 3.33
C SER A 178 -3.52 21.21 2.02
N GLY A 179 -4.76 21.69 1.87
CA GLY A 179 -5.65 21.29 0.77
C GLY A 179 -6.78 20.42 1.31
N PRO A 180 -6.61 19.09 1.41
CA PRO A 180 -7.64 18.19 1.92
C PRO A 180 -7.95 18.37 3.42
N GLU A 181 -7.09 19.09 4.15
CA GLU A 181 -7.12 19.18 5.63
C GLU A 181 -6.98 17.81 6.30
N GLU A 182 -6.33 16.88 5.61
CA GLU A 182 -6.07 15.53 6.08
C GLU A 182 -5.10 15.56 7.27
N LYS A 183 -5.40 14.77 8.30
CA LYS A 183 -4.52 14.61 9.46
C LYS A 183 -3.87 13.24 9.45
N SER A 184 -2.62 13.21 9.02
CA SER A 184 -1.81 11.99 8.96
C SER A 184 -0.53 12.13 9.79
N PRO A 185 0.09 11.02 10.23
CA PRO A 185 1.37 11.05 10.92
C PRO A 185 2.50 11.65 10.07
N TRP A 186 3.43 12.39 10.70
CA TRP A 186 4.76 12.64 10.12
C TRP A 186 5.54 11.33 10.01
N ASN A 187 5.45 10.49 11.03
CA ASN A 187 6.16 9.22 11.14
C ASN A 187 5.13 8.14 11.39
N SER A 188 4.61 7.54 10.33
CA SER A 188 3.58 6.52 10.48
C SER A 188 4.15 5.23 11.07
N LEU A 189 3.34 4.52 11.87
CA LEU A 189 3.67 3.18 12.37
C LEU A 189 2.55 2.21 12.01
N LEU A 190 2.90 1.18 11.24
CA LEU A 190 2.00 0.09 10.89
C LEU A 190 2.34 -1.18 11.67
N ILE A 191 1.32 -1.93 12.06
CA ILE A 191 1.46 -3.23 12.72
C ILE A 191 0.78 -4.29 11.85
N PHE A 192 1.56 -5.31 11.47
CA PHE A 192 1.09 -6.47 10.71
C PHE A 192 1.16 -7.72 11.59
N ALA A 193 0.03 -8.04 12.22
CA ALA A 193 -0.14 -9.23 13.05
C ALA A 193 -0.68 -10.37 12.19
N SER A 194 0.21 -11.18 11.64
CA SER A 194 -0.11 -12.24 10.68
C SER A 194 -0.26 -13.61 11.36
N PRO A 195 -1.18 -14.49 10.93
CA PRO A 195 -1.23 -15.85 11.47
C PRO A 195 0.10 -16.58 11.25
N MET A 196 0.38 -17.59 12.08
CA MET A 196 1.50 -18.51 11.83
C MET A 196 1.42 -19.10 10.41
N GLU A 197 2.57 -19.22 9.76
CA GLU A 197 2.64 -19.76 8.39
C GLU A 197 2.18 -21.22 8.37
N ASP A 198 1.25 -21.52 7.46
CA ASP A 198 0.85 -22.89 7.19
C ASP A 198 2.00 -23.64 6.46
N PRO A 199 2.28 -24.92 6.79
CA PRO A 199 3.32 -25.68 6.10
C PRO A 199 3.18 -25.72 4.58
N SER A 200 1.97 -25.56 4.02
CA SER A 200 1.72 -25.52 2.58
C SER A 200 2.30 -24.28 1.88
N ILE A 201 2.60 -23.21 2.63
CA ILE A 201 3.22 -21.98 2.12
C ILE A 201 4.72 -21.90 2.43
N ILE A 202 5.32 -22.98 2.94
CA ILE A 202 6.76 -23.08 3.23
C ILE A 202 7.39 -24.23 2.41
N PRO A 203 8.28 -23.96 1.45
CA PRO A 203 8.99 -25.01 0.75
C PRO A 203 10.02 -25.71 1.65
N SER A 204 10.23 -27.02 1.43
CA SER A 204 11.20 -27.79 2.23
C SER A 204 12.64 -27.43 1.86
N SER A 205 13.37 -26.80 2.78
CA SER A 205 14.78 -26.46 2.59
C SER A 205 15.73 -27.65 2.47
N SER A 206 15.28 -28.87 2.79
CA SER A 206 16.06 -30.10 2.61
C SER A 206 15.80 -30.81 1.27
N SER A 207 14.87 -30.30 0.45
CA SER A 207 14.61 -30.84 -0.88
C SER A 207 15.79 -30.58 -1.82
N SER A 208 16.18 -31.58 -2.61
CA SER A 208 17.17 -31.41 -3.68
C SER A 208 16.70 -30.47 -4.80
N SER A 209 15.41 -30.16 -4.86
CA SER A 209 14.82 -29.20 -5.80
C SER A 209 14.73 -27.78 -5.26
N SER A 210 15.24 -27.52 -4.05
CA SER A 210 15.24 -26.19 -3.43
C SER A 210 16.63 -25.57 -3.45
N LEU A 211 16.70 -24.30 -3.84
CA LEU A 211 17.87 -23.46 -3.71
C LEU A 211 17.71 -22.54 -2.50
N VAL A 212 18.52 -22.75 -1.47
CA VAL A 212 18.65 -21.79 -0.36
C VAL A 212 19.66 -20.72 -0.79
N VAL A 213 19.20 -19.47 -0.89
CA VAL A 213 20.03 -18.36 -1.33
C VAL A 213 20.99 -17.97 -0.20
N GLN A 214 22.25 -17.72 -0.55
CA GLN A 214 23.23 -17.18 0.39
C GLN A 214 22.96 -15.69 0.62
N GLU A 215 23.07 -15.26 1.88
CA GLU A 215 22.93 -13.85 2.27
C GLU A 215 23.93 -12.95 1.53
N GLY A 216 23.50 -11.73 1.18
CA GLY A 216 24.28 -10.76 0.41
C GLY A 216 23.83 -10.60 -1.04
N LEU A 217 24.79 -10.38 -1.95
CA LEU A 217 24.52 -10.16 -3.37
C LEU A 217 23.91 -11.42 -4.02
N ILE A 218 22.73 -11.25 -4.61
CA ILE A 218 21.99 -12.32 -5.27
C ILE A 218 22.58 -12.58 -6.66
N SER A 219 22.79 -13.85 -6.99
CA SER A 219 23.26 -14.27 -8.32
C SER A 219 22.79 -15.69 -8.66
N GLY A 220 22.76 -16.03 -9.95
CA GLY A 220 22.52 -17.39 -10.45
C GLY A 220 21.07 -17.90 -10.42
N LEU A 221 20.10 -17.04 -10.06
CA LEU A 221 18.68 -17.43 -10.05
C LEU A 221 18.09 -17.64 -11.46
N ASP A 222 18.70 -17.04 -12.47
CA ASP A 222 18.31 -17.11 -13.88
C ASP A 222 18.68 -18.44 -14.56
N SER A 223 19.67 -19.14 -13.99
CA SER A 223 20.27 -20.35 -14.54
C SER A 223 20.11 -21.58 -13.64
N THR A 224 19.56 -21.41 -12.44
CA THR A 224 19.27 -22.50 -11.51
C THR A 224 18.31 -23.54 -12.11
N GLN A 225 18.40 -24.79 -11.66
CA GLN A 225 17.46 -25.87 -11.98
C GLN A 225 16.53 -26.20 -10.80
N ALA A 226 16.60 -25.41 -9.72
CA ALA A 226 15.73 -25.56 -8.57
C ALA A 226 14.29 -25.14 -8.92
N SER A 227 13.31 -25.87 -8.37
CA SER A 227 11.90 -25.48 -8.48
C SER A 227 11.51 -24.42 -7.45
N ALA A 228 12.22 -24.38 -6.31
CA ALA A 228 11.96 -23.41 -5.25
C ALA A 228 13.22 -22.61 -4.89
N VAL A 229 13.06 -21.32 -4.65
CA VAL A 229 14.08 -20.39 -4.17
C VAL A 229 13.70 -19.94 -2.77
N ILE A 230 14.62 -20.09 -1.82
CA ILE A 230 14.38 -19.89 -0.39
C ILE A 230 15.33 -18.81 0.14
N PHE A 231 14.75 -17.69 0.56
CA PHE A 231 15.43 -16.67 1.34
C PHE A 231 15.17 -16.94 2.83
N LYS A 232 16.22 -17.31 3.57
CA LYS A 232 16.17 -17.49 5.02
C LYS A 232 16.25 -16.12 5.72
N PRO A 233 16.12 -16.03 7.05
CA PRO A 233 16.38 -14.77 7.75
C PRO A 233 17.77 -14.24 7.42
N GLY A 234 17.86 -12.96 7.04
CA GLY A 234 19.07 -12.33 6.51
C GLY A 234 18.76 -11.22 5.50
N VAL A 235 19.81 -10.52 5.04
CA VAL A 235 19.70 -9.40 4.08
C VAL A 235 20.28 -9.79 2.72
N TYR A 236 19.48 -9.63 1.67
CA TYR A 236 19.84 -9.99 0.30
C TYR A 236 19.63 -8.80 -0.63
N TYR A 237 20.41 -8.69 -1.70
CA TYR A 237 20.27 -7.56 -2.63
C TYR A 237 20.67 -7.89 -4.07
N CYS A 238 19.99 -7.27 -5.03
CA CYS A 238 20.33 -7.34 -6.46
C CYS A 238 21.17 -6.14 -6.95
N THR A 239 21.21 -5.04 -6.17
CA THR A 239 21.62 -3.67 -6.59
C THR A 239 20.54 -2.96 -7.42
N GLY A 240 20.71 -1.65 -7.63
CA GLY A 240 19.82 -0.85 -8.49
C GLY A 240 19.98 -1.10 -10.00
N TYR A 241 20.83 -2.06 -10.40
CA TYR A 241 21.16 -2.36 -11.81
C TYR A 241 20.83 -3.81 -12.21
N SER A 242 20.09 -4.53 -11.36
CA SER A 242 19.67 -5.91 -11.62
C SER A 242 18.42 -6.22 -10.82
N HIS A 243 17.70 -7.28 -11.18
CA HIS A 243 16.61 -7.83 -10.40
C HIS A 243 16.61 -9.36 -10.49
N MET A 244 15.73 -10.03 -9.74
CA MET A 244 15.65 -11.49 -9.70
C MET A 244 14.89 -12.02 -10.91
N LYS A 245 15.61 -12.24 -12.01
CA LYS A 245 15.15 -13.07 -13.12
C LYS A 245 15.21 -14.53 -12.69
N LEU A 246 14.06 -15.17 -12.52
CA LEU A 246 13.97 -16.56 -12.09
C LEU A 246 13.95 -17.48 -13.30
N SER A 247 14.76 -18.54 -13.29
CA SER A 247 14.78 -19.52 -14.38
C SER A 247 13.40 -20.17 -14.58
N SER A 248 13.16 -20.71 -15.78
CA SER A 248 11.89 -21.36 -16.11
C SER A 248 11.58 -22.59 -15.25
N SER A 249 12.54 -23.12 -14.50
CA SER A 249 12.30 -24.22 -13.54
C SER A 249 11.69 -23.74 -12.22
N VAL A 250 11.90 -22.47 -11.84
CA VAL A 250 11.47 -21.91 -10.56
C VAL A 250 9.99 -21.55 -10.62
N ASN A 251 9.18 -22.18 -9.79
CA ASN A 251 7.77 -21.85 -9.61
C ASN A 251 7.42 -21.41 -8.20
N TRP A 252 8.41 -21.29 -7.31
CA TRP A 252 8.16 -20.89 -5.93
C TRP A 252 9.32 -20.07 -5.37
N VAL A 253 9.07 -18.82 -5.02
CA VAL A 253 9.96 -18.02 -4.18
C VAL A 253 9.38 -17.89 -2.78
N TYR A 254 10.18 -18.15 -1.76
CA TYR A 254 9.77 -18.04 -0.36
C TYR A 254 10.68 -17.08 0.38
N PHE A 255 10.06 -16.10 1.05
CA PHE A 255 10.70 -15.09 1.89
C PHE A 255 10.40 -15.41 3.34
N ALA A 256 11.32 -16.07 4.04
CA ALA A 256 11.11 -16.43 5.44
C ALA A 256 10.85 -15.19 6.31
N PRO A 257 10.11 -15.31 7.42
CA PRO A 257 10.01 -14.24 8.41
C PRO A 257 11.40 -13.81 8.88
N GLY A 258 11.75 -12.54 8.66
CA GLY A 258 13.10 -12.01 8.90
C GLY A 258 14.05 -12.02 7.70
N ALA A 259 13.60 -12.45 6.52
CA ALA A 259 14.28 -12.18 5.26
C ALA A 259 13.98 -10.76 4.80
N TYR A 260 15.01 -10.01 4.37
CA TYR A 260 14.86 -8.72 3.73
C TYR A 260 15.59 -8.73 2.39
N VAL A 261 14.83 -8.73 1.29
CA VAL A 261 15.36 -8.89 -0.06
C VAL A 261 15.19 -7.59 -0.84
N LYS A 262 16.29 -6.91 -1.15
CA LYS A 262 16.31 -5.72 -2.00
C LYS A 262 16.37 -6.14 -3.46
N GLY A 263 15.25 -6.06 -4.16
CA GLY A 263 15.13 -6.53 -5.52
C GLY A 263 13.70 -6.49 -6.02
N ALA A 264 13.48 -7.10 -7.17
CA ALA A 264 12.17 -7.34 -7.77
C ALA A 264 12.17 -8.73 -8.42
N VAL A 265 11.00 -9.36 -8.59
CA VAL A 265 10.87 -10.75 -9.06
C VAL A 265 10.26 -10.79 -10.46
N GLU A 266 10.92 -11.51 -11.37
CA GLU A 266 10.42 -11.86 -12.70
C GLU A 266 10.40 -13.40 -12.86
N PHE A 267 9.22 -13.99 -13.01
CA PHE A 267 9.06 -15.43 -13.28
C PHE A 267 9.16 -15.73 -14.78
N SER A 268 10.11 -16.58 -15.18
CA SER A 268 10.12 -17.17 -16.54
C SER A 268 9.35 -18.50 -16.63
N ASN A 269 8.82 -19.02 -15.52
CA ASN A 269 8.07 -20.28 -15.51
C ASN A 269 6.64 -20.06 -16.03
N THR A 270 6.27 -20.79 -17.09
CA THR A 270 4.95 -20.72 -17.73
C THR A 270 4.05 -21.90 -17.34
N GLY A 271 4.38 -22.61 -16.27
CA GLY A 271 3.61 -23.73 -15.72
C GLY A 271 2.29 -23.26 -15.11
N SER A 272 1.48 -24.21 -14.65
CA SER A 272 0.12 -23.93 -14.16
C SER A 272 0.07 -23.06 -12.90
N GLU A 273 1.17 -22.93 -12.16
CA GLU A 273 1.22 -22.13 -10.95
C GLU A 273 2.64 -21.60 -10.71
N VAL A 274 2.73 -20.34 -10.29
CA VAL A 274 3.92 -19.73 -9.70
C VAL A 274 3.55 -19.11 -8.36
N LYS A 275 4.46 -19.14 -7.38
CA LYS A 275 4.20 -18.77 -5.99
C LYS A 275 5.22 -17.79 -5.46
N ALA A 276 4.75 -16.79 -4.72
CA ALA A 276 5.55 -15.96 -3.83
C ALA A 276 4.94 -16.00 -2.43
N THR A 277 5.63 -16.61 -1.46
CA THR A 277 5.07 -16.81 -0.12
C THR A 277 6.04 -16.41 1.00
N GLY A 278 5.51 -16.32 2.21
CA GLY A 278 6.26 -16.07 3.44
C GLY A 278 6.27 -14.60 3.87
N HIS A 279 6.52 -14.35 5.15
CA HIS A 279 6.39 -13.01 5.77
C HIS A 279 7.70 -12.20 5.81
N GLY A 280 8.60 -12.45 4.85
CA GLY A 280 9.73 -11.58 4.58
C GLY A 280 9.34 -10.33 3.78
N VAL A 281 10.35 -9.48 3.52
CA VAL A 281 10.19 -8.23 2.77
C VAL A 281 10.85 -8.33 1.41
N LEU A 282 10.16 -7.89 0.36
CA LEU A 282 10.72 -7.61 -0.96
C LEU A 282 10.74 -6.08 -1.17
N SER A 283 11.92 -5.47 -1.24
CA SER A 283 12.05 -4.01 -1.32
C SER A 283 12.66 -3.53 -2.63
N GLY A 284 12.03 -2.56 -3.26
CA GLY A 284 12.54 -1.86 -4.43
C GLY A 284 13.45 -0.67 -4.10
N GLU A 285 13.93 -0.53 -2.85
CA GLU A 285 14.58 0.71 -2.38
C GLU A 285 15.88 1.06 -3.14
N GLN A 286 16.49 0.09 -3.82
CA GLN A 286 17.69 0.30 -4.64
C GLN A 286 17.41 0.85 -6.03
N TYR A 287 16.15 0.89 -6.46
CA TYR A 287 15.76 1.35 -7.78
C TYR A 287 15.32 2.82 -7.73
N VAL A 288 15.72 3.57 -8.76
CA VAL A 288 15.16 4.89 -9.03
C VAL A 288 13.70 4.76 -9.45
N TRP A 289 12.92 5.84 -9.33
CA TRP A 289 11.59 5.90 -9.93
C TRP A 289 11.64 5.53 -11.41
N TYR A 290 10.71 4.67 -11.82
CA TYR A 290 10.59 4.20 -13.19
C TYR A 290 11.86 3.52 -13.73
N ALA A 291 12.64 2.84 -12.87
CA ALA A 291 13.82 2.10 -13.31
C ALA A 291 13.47 1.12 -14.43
N ASP A 292 14.03 1.32 -15.63
CA ASP A 292 13.73 0.54 -16.83
C ASP A 292 14.76 -0.60 -17.00
N PRO A 293 14.37 -1.88 -16.89
CA PRO A 293 15.27 -3.02 -17.01
C PRO A 293 16.01 -3.12 -18.35
N ASP A 294 15.45 -2.54 -19.42
CA ASP A 294 16.04 -2.55 -20.76
C ASP A 294 16.95 -1.33 -21.02
N SER A 295 16.89 -0.33 -20.13
CA SER A 295 17.68 0.91 -20.17
C SER A 295 18.65 1.02 -18.99
N ASN A 296 19.28 -0.09 -18.62
CA ASN A 296 20.22 -0.19 -17.49
C ASN A 296 19.67 0.34 -16.17
N TYR A 297 18.36 0.17 -15.93
CA TYR A 297 17.65 0.58 -14.72
C TYR A 297 17.72 2.08 -14.43
N THR A 298 17.94 2.88 -15.48
CA THR A 298 17.72 4.34 -15.42
C THR A 298 16.22 4.65 -15.54
N THR A 299 15.80 5.86 -15.18
CA THR A 299 14.39 6.28 -15.31
C THR A 299 13.95 6.23 -16.77
N GLY A 300 12.95 5.38 -17.06
CA GLY A 300 12.35 5.22 -18.38
C GLY A 300 11.14 6.13 -18.64
N SER A 301 10.51 5.94 -19.81
CA SER A 301 9.32 6.70 -20.24
C SER A 301 8.21 5.87 -20.90
N ASP A 302 8.46 4.60 -21.22
CA ASP A 302 7.66 3.82 -22.18
C ASP A 302 6.86 2.68 -21.54
N ASN A 303 6.30 2.90 -20.35
CA ASN A 303 5.57 1.89 -19.55
C ASN A 303 6.39 0.63 -19.23
N ASN A 304 7.72 0.69 -19.35
CA ASN A 304 8.65 -0.41 -19.07
C ASN A 304 9.31 -0.32 -17.68
N GLY A 305 8.72 0.46 -16.76
CA GLY A 305 9.23 0.55 -15.39
C GLY A 305 9.23 -0.82 -14.71
N LEU A 306 10.25 -1.10 -13.91
CA LEU A 306 10.40 -2.38 -13.22
C LEU A 306 9.23 -2.62 -12.24
N ARG A 307 8.53 -3.73 -12.43
CA ARG A 307 7.50 -4.21 -11.49
C ARG A 307 8.15 -4.95 -10.34
N MET A 308 7.52 -4.94 -9.16
CA MET A 308 7.97 -5.78 -8.04
C MET A 308 7.68 -7.25 -8.28
N TRP A 309 6.55 -7.54 -8.94
CA TRP A 309 6.15 -8.87 -9.39
C TRP A 309 5.88 -8.86 -10.89
N SER A 310 6.55 -9.72 -11.63
CA SER A 310 6.27 -9.90 -13.04
C SER A 310 6.43 -11.33 -13.49
N GLY A 311 5.87 -11.64 -14.65
CA GLY A 311 6.01 -12.94 -15.28
C GLY A 311 5.40 -12.97 -16.66
N GLN A 312 5.37 -14.15 -17.25
CA GLN A 312 4.82 -14.36 -18.57
C GLN A 312 3.91 -15.60 -18.60
N THR A 313 2.75 -15.48 -19.23
CA THR A 313 1.86 -16.61 -19.45
C THR A 313 2.35 -17.50 -20.60
N GLY A 314 2.08 -18.80 -20.47
CA GLY A 314 2.28 -19.78 -21.54
C GLY A 314 1.04 -19.92 -22.44
N SER A 315 0.82 -21.12 -22.97
CA SER A 315 -0.37 -21.46 -23.75
C SER A 315 -1.48 -22.13 -22.93
N SER A 316 -1.38 -22.11 -21.60
CA SER A 316 -2.32 -22.74 -20.67
C SER A 316 -2.55 -21.84 -19.46
N GLN A 317 -3.64 -22.10 -18.74
CA GLN A 317 -3.98 -21.36 -17.53
C GLN A 317 -2.82 -21.40 -16.50
N GLN A 318 -2.52 -20.24 -15.92
CA GLN A 318 -1.51 -20.05 -14.89
C GLN A 318 -2.10 -19.28 -13.71
N THR A 319 -1.78 -19.73 -12.50
CA THR A 319 -2.13 -19.05 -11.25
C THR A 319 -0.88 -18.41 -10.64
N PHE A 320 -0.95 -17.14 -10.26
CA PHE A 320 0.01 -16.53 -9.34
C PHE A 320 -0.55 -16.56 -7.91
N THR A 321 0.09 -17.33 -7.04
CA THR A 321 -0.26 -17.41 -5.63
C THR A 321 0.68 -16.54 -4.81
N LEU A 322 0.15 -15.49 -4.19
CA LEU A 322 0.87 -14.52 -3.37
C LEU A 322 0.36 -14.58 -1.92
N ASN A 323 1.19 -15.02 -0.96
CA ASN A 323 0.73 -15.23 0.42
C ASN A 323 1.77 -14.82 1.48
N GLY A 324 1.54 -13.67 2.14
CA GLY A 324 2.37 -13.19 3.24
C GLY A 324 3.31 -12.00 2.95
N PRO A 325 3.98 -11.90 1.77
CA PRO A 325 5.05 -10.92 1.58
C PRO A 325 4.64 -9.48 1.85
N THR A 326 5.60 -8.71 2.36
CA THR A 326 5.53 -7.24 2.37
C THR A 326 6.38 -6.70 1.22
N VAL A 327 5.76 -5.99 0.29
CA VAL A 327 6.46 -5.18 -0.71
C VAL A 327 6.74 -3.80 -0.14
N ASN A 328 7.99 -3.34 -0.24
CA ASN A 328 8.41 -2.03 0.20
C ASN A 328 8.95 -1.21 -0.99
N THR A 329 8.58 0.06 -1.08
CA THR A 329 9.14 1.05 -2.03
C THR A 329 9.19 0.54 -3.48
N PRO A 330 8.05 0.17 -4.08
CA PRO A 330 8.01 -0.17 -5.50
C PRO A 330 8.46 1.04 -6.35
N PRO A 331 9.31 0.86 -7.38
CA PRO A 331 9.78 1.96 -8.23
C PRO A 331 8.77 2.35 -9.33
N PHE A 332 7.78 1.50 -9.58
CA PHE A 332 6.73 1.66 -10.59
C PHE A 332 5.50 0.81 -10.21
N ASN A 333 4.63 0.42 -11.16
CA ASN A 333 3.48 -0.44 -10.88
C ASN A 333 3.94 -1.69 -10.10
N SER A 334 3.21 -2.11 -9.08
CA SER A 334 3.68 -3.21 -8.23
C SER A 334 3.70 -4.55 -8.95
N MET A 335 2.76 -4.81 -9.87
CA MET A 335 2.64 -6.10 -10.54
C MET A 335 2.03 -5.99 -11.93
N ASP A 336 2.66 -6.67 -12.90
CA ASP A 336 2.09 -6.93 -14.23
C ASP A 336 2.63 -8.25 -14.82
N TRP A 337 1.79 -8.97 -15.55
CA TRP A 337 2.15 -10.13 -16.37
C TRP A 337 2.12 -9.77 -17.85
N ASN A 338 2.92 -10.51 -18.63
CA ASN A 338 2.94 -10.45 -20.09
C ASN A 338 2.30 -11.70 -20.71
N GLY A 339 1.81 -11.58 -21.95
CA GLY A 339 1.24 -12.69 -22.73
C GLY A 339 -0.29 -12.64 -22.82
N ASP A 340 -0.93 -13.80 -22.98
CA ASP A 340 -2.39 -13.90 -22.95
C ASP A 340 -2.88 -13.86 -21.49
N LEU A 341 -3.39 -12.70 -21.09
CA LEU A 341 -3.84 -12.44 -19.71
C LEU A 341 -5.20 -13.08 -19.40
N THR A 342 -5.92 -13.60 -20.40
CA THR A 342 -7.14 -14.37 -20.18
C THR A 342 -6.86 -15.73 -19.54
N LEU A 343 -5.61 -16.19 -19.63
CA LEU A 343 -5.11 -17.42 -19.03
C LEU A 343 -4.53 -17.21 -17.62
N MET A 344 -4.46 -15.97 -17.14
CA MET A 344 -3.85 -15.66 -15.85
C MET A 344 -4.92 -15.55 -14.75
N THR A 345 -4.58 -15.95 -13.53
CA THR A 345 -5.39 -15.65 -12.34
C THR A 345 -4.49 -15.37 -11.13
N THR A 346 -4.94 -14.48 -10.25
CA THR A 346 -4.20 -14.09 -9.04
C THR A 346 -4.94 -14.59 -7.80
N VAL A 347 -4.22 -15.27 -6.91
CA VAL A 347 -4.69 -15.61 -5.56
C VAL A 347 -3.80 -14.91 -4.54
N ALA A 348 -4.31 -13.86 -3.90
CA ALA A 348 -3.53 -13.02 -2.99
C ALA A 348 -4.11 -13.03 -1.57
N THR A 349 -3.30 -13.37 -0.56
CA THR A 349 -3.75 -13.37 0.84
C THR A 349 -2.69 -12.83 1.78
N ASP A 350 -3.10 -12.03 2.75
CA ASP A 350 -2.20 -11.47 3.78
C ASP A 350 -0.96 -10.77 3.17
N TYR A 351 -1.18 -10.04 2.07
CA TYR A 351 -0.17 -9.27 1.35
C TYR A 351 -0.14 -7.82 1.84
N LYS A 352 1.03 -7.19 1.83
CA LYS A 352 1.19 -5.77 2.21
C LYS A 352 2.05 -5.04 1.20
N GLN A 353 1.68 -3.80 0.91
CA GLN A 353 2.51 -2.84 0.20
C GLN A 353 2.71 -1.60 1.07
N VAL A 354 3.96 -1.20 1.28
CA VAL A 354 4.35 -0.06 2.12
C VAL A 354 5.38 0.82 1.40
N GLY A 355 5.53 2.07 1.84
CA GLY A 355 6.58 2.95 1.32
C GLY A 355 6.44 3.34 -0.17
N SER A 356 5.26 3.15 -0.76
CA SER A 356 4.91 3.55 -2.13
C SER A 356 4.72 5.07 -2.27
N PHE A 357 5.81 5.82 -2.05
CA PHE A 357 5.82 7.28 -2.15
C PHE A 357 5.94 7.78 -3.59
N TYR A 358 6.52 7.00 -4.50
CA TYR A 358 6.60 7.39 -5.90
C TYR A 358 5.22 7.45 -6.56
N ALA A 359 5.05 8.26 -7.60
CA ALA A 359 3.89 8.15 -8.49
C ALA A 359 3.90 6.81 -9.25
N GLN A 360 2.73 6.38 -9.75
CA GLN A 360 2.58 5.16 -10.54
C GLN A 360 2.94 3.87 -9.77
N THR A 361 2.72 3.89 -8.46
CA THR A 361 2.92 2.73 -7.58
C THR A 361 1.58 2.03 -7.31
N ASP A 362 0.99 1.51 -8.37
CA ASP A 362 -0.30 0.82 -8.35
C ASP A 362 -0.31 -0.35 -7.35
N GLY A 363 -1.50 -0.76 -6.94
CA GLY A 363 -1.71 -2.08 -6.37
C GLY A 363 -1.58 -3.20 -7.42
N LEU A 364 -1.92 -4.43 -7.00
CA LEU A 364 -1.82 -5.62 -7.84
C LEU A 364 -2.86 -5.59 -8.99
N GLU A 365 -2.53 -6.27 -10.09
CA GLU A 365 -3.51 -6.65 -11.10
C GLU A 365 -4.30 -7.90 -10.66
N PHE A 366 -5.62 -7.82 -10.78
CA PHE A 366 -6.53 -8.93 -10.49
C PHE A 366 -7.08 -9.50 -11.80
N TYR A 367 -6.33 -10.42 -12.40
CA TYR A 367 -6.67 -11.17 -13.62
C TYR A 367 -7.98 -11.98 -13.50
N PRO A 368 -8.53 -12.57 -14.59
CA PRO A 368 -9.80 -13.27 -14.52
C PRO A 368 -9.86 -14.33 -13.42
N GLY A 369 -10.98 -14.39 -12.69
CA GLY A 369 -11.17 -15.38 -11.63
C GLY A 369 -10.39 -15.11 -10.33
N SER A 370 -9.72 -13.97 -10.22
CA SER A 370 -8.84 -13.68 -9.09
C SER A 370 -9.59 -13.64 -7.76
N GLN A 371 -8.90 -14.10 -6.71
CA GLN A 371 -9.37 -14.08 -5.34
C GLN A 371 -8.35 -13.38 -4.46
N ALA A 372 -8.77 -12.37 -3.71
CA ALA A 372 -7.88 -11.64 -2.84
C ALA A 372 -8.51 -11.39 -1.47
N ARG A 373 -7.70 -11.43 -0.41
CA ARG A 373 -8.17 -11.04 0.93
C ARG A 373 -7.06 -10.61 1.86
N ASP A 374 -7.44 -9.86 2.88
CA ASP A 374 -6.58 -9.50 4.01
C ASP A 374 -5.35 -8.68 3.57
N ILE A 375 -5.55 -7.69 2.71
CA ILE A 375 -4.47 -6.89 2.09
C ILE A 375 -4.30 -5.55 2.78
N PHE A 376 -3.06 -5.07 2.88
CA PHE A 376 -2.75 -3.66 3.18
C PHE A 376 -2.09 -2.99 1.98
N TYR A 377 -2.57 -1.81 1.60
CA TYR A 377 -1.97 -0.98 0.56
C TYR A 377 -1.60 0.40 1.10
N HIS A 378 -0.34 0.80 0.96
CA HIS A 378 0.07 2.18 0.74
C HIS A 378 0.30 2.37 -0.75
N VAL A 379 -0.36 3.34 -1.37
CA VAL A 379 -0.35 3.54 -2.83
C VAL A 379 -0.48 5.01 -3.18
N ASN A 380 0.17 5.41 -4.27
CA ASN A 380 0.05 6.72 -4.89
C ASN A 380 -0.28 6.61 -6.38
N ASP A 381 -1.15 5.65 -6.71
CA ASP A 381 -1.80 5.46 -8.00
C ASP A 381 -2.96 4.45 -7.81
N ASP A 382 -3.52 3.89 -8.90
CA ASP A 382 -4.64 2.94 -8.90
C ASP A 382 -4.46 1.80 -7.88
N THR A 383 -5.36 1.69 -6.89
CA THR A 383 -5.17 0.72 -5.77
C THR A 383 -5.71 -0.67 -6.11
N ILE A 384 -7.00 -0.76 -6.45
CA ILE A 384 -7.70 -2.01 -6.73
C ILE A 384 -8.15 -1.96 -8.18
N LYS A 385 -7.38 -2.61 -9.05
CA LYS A 385 -7.59 -2.61 -10.50
C LYS A 385 -8.51 -3.77 -10.87
N THR A 386 -9.73 -3.47 -11.29
CA THR A 386 -10.72 -4.49 -11.69
C THR A 386 -10.95 -4.48 -13.19
N TYR A 387 -9.90 -4.86 -13.94
CA TYR A 387 -9.91 -4.91 -15.40
C TYR A 387 -10.38 -6.24 -15.98
N TYR A 388 -10.83 -7.17 -15.13
CA TYR A 388 -11.20 -8.52 -15.52
C TYR A 388 -12.45 -9.02 -14.76
N SER A 389 -13.05 -10.10 -15.27
CA SER A 389 -14.28 -10.68 -14.72
C SER A 389 -14.02 -11.75 -13.64
N ASN A 390 -15.07 -12.06 -12.88
CA ASN A 390 -15.10 -13.10 -11.85
C ASN A 390 -14.11 -12.84 -10.71
N ILE A 391 -14.01 -11.58 -10.28
CA ILE A 391 -13.09 -11.14 -9.22
C ILE A 391 -13.83 -11.15 -7.88
N ASN A 392 -13.16 -11.65 -6.84
CA ASN A 392 -13.63 -11.55 -5.46
C ASN A 392 -12.52 -11.04 -4.53
N ILE A 393 -12.72 -9.87 -3.93
CA ILE A 393 -11.77 -9.20 -3.03
C ILE A 393 -12.45 -8.93 -1.70
N ASP A 394 -11.83 -9.31 -0.58
CA ASP A 394 -12.43 -9.20 0.75
C ASP A 394 -11.43 -8.77 1.83
N GLY A 395 -11.66 -7.65 2.50
CA GLY A 395 -10.82 -7.19 3.61
C GLY A 395 -9.54 -6.51 3.11
N VAL A 396 -9.65 -5.23 2.74
CA VAL A 396 -8.53 -4.40 2.28
C VAL A 396 -8.42 -3.15 3.14
N VAL A 397 -7.23 -2.89 3.67
CA VAL A 397 -6.90 -1.62 4.34
C VAL A 397 -6.06 -0.77 3.39
N VAL A 398 -6.48 0.47 3.15
CA VAL A 398 -5.86 1.36 2.17
C VAL A 398 -5.44 2.66 2.83
N TRP A 399 -4.14 2.96 2.71
CA TRP A 399 -3.59 4.30 2.85
C TRP A 399 -3.38 4.86 1.44
N LYS A 400 -4.36 5.63 0.96
CA LYS A 400 -4.30 6.28 -0.35
C LYS A 400 -3.56 7.59 -0.20
N TYR A 401 -2.58 7.83 -1.07
CA TYR A 401 -1.93 9.11 -1.16
C TYR A 401 -2.77 10.07 -2.02
N ALA A 402 -2.16 10.70 -3.04
CA ALA A 402 -2.74 11.83 -3.72
C ALA A 402 -3.26 11.52 -5.11
N THR A 403 -2.98 10.34 -5.71
CA THR A 403 -3.28 10.06 -7.12
C THR A 403 -4.13 8.81 -7.31
N ALA A 404 -5.03 8.88 -8.29
CA ALA A 404 -5.95 7.87 -8.80
C ALA A 404 -6.97 7.32 -7.78
N PRO A 405 -8.09 6.73 -8.20
CA PRO A 405 -9.13 6.26 -7.29
C PRO A 405 -8.69 5.05 -6.47
N VAL A 406 -9.49 4.68 -5.47
CA VAL A 406 -9.27 3.45 -4.69
C VAL A 406 -9.63 2.21 -5.51
N VAL A 407 -10.78 2.18 -6.17
CA VAL A 407 -11.13 1.17 -7.17
C VAL A 407 -11.04 1.79 -8.55
N GLN A 408 -10.36 1.15 -9.50
CA GLN A 408 -10.21 1.62 -10.88
C GLN A 408 -10.73 0.56 -11.86
N PHE A 409 -11.55 0.98 -12.81
CA PHE A 409 -11.99 0.13 -13.94
C PHE A 409 -12.04 0.84 -15.30
N GLY A 410 -11.61 2.10 -15.37
CA GLY A 410 -11.54 2.92 -16.59
C GLY A 410 -10.27 2.69 -17.40
N TRP A 411 -9.74 3.75 -18.03
CA TRP A 411 -8.63 3.73 -19.01
C TRP A 411 -8.94 3.10 -20.37
N ALA A 412 -9.81 2.09 -20.42
CA ALA A 412 -10.24 1.45 -21.66
C ALA A 412 -11.63 0.84 -21.48
N SER A 413 -12.39 0.73 -22.57
CA SER A 413 -13.65 0.01 -22.55
C SER A 413 -13.42 -1.50 -22.42
N ARG A 414 -14.19 -2.19 -21.54
CA ARG A 414 -14.02 -3.64 -21.29
C ARG A 414 -15.34 -4.39 -21.15
N GLU A 415 -15.29 -5.70 -21.39
CA GLU A 415 -16.36 -6.64 -21.03
C GLU A 415 -16.08 -7.22 -19.65
N LEU A 416 -16.85 -6.81 -18.66
CA LEU A 416 -16.62 -7.14 -17.25
C LEU A 416 -17.87 -7.75 -16.64
N SER A 417 -17.71 -8.83 -15.88
CA SER A 417 -18.83 -9.40 -15.13
C SER A 417 -18.44 -10.04 -13.81
N ASN A 418 -19.40 -10.11 -12.89
CA ASN A 418 -19.28 -10.86 -11.63
C ASN A 418 -18.10 -10.39 -10.78
N ILE A 419 -18.10 -9.12 -10.37
CA ILE A 419 -17.03 -8.54 -9.56
C ILE A 419 -17.60 -8.20 -8.19
N THR A 420 -16.96 -8.72 -7.14
CA THR A 420 -17.29 -8.38 -5.75
C THR A 420 -16.05 -7.83 -5.05
N ILE A 421 -16.16 -6.63 -4.49
CA ILE A 421 -15.19 -6.05 -3.57
C ILE A 421 -15.91 -5.75 -2.27
N ASN A 422 -15.43 -6.35 -1.19
CA ASN A 422 -16.06 -6.27 0.12
C ASN A 422 -15.06 -5.84 1.20
N ASP A 423 -15.54 -5.10 2.20
CA ASP A 423 -14.79 -4.73 3.41
C ASP A 423 -13.49 -3.96 3.08
N VAL A 424 -13.65 -2.71 2.65
CA VAL A 424 -12.53 -1.82 2.29
C VAL A 424 -12.47 -0.66 3.28
N SER A 425 -11.40 -0.60 4.07
CA SER A 425 -11.13 0.50 5.00
C SER A 425 -10.06 1.42 4.45
N VAL A 426 -10.46 2.57 3.93
CA VAL A 426 -9.56 3.64 3.48
C VAL A 426 -9.26 4.53 4.70
N ILE A 427 -8.08 4.36 5.27
CA ILE A 427 -7.69 4.98 6.55
C ILE A 427 -7.16 6.41 6.37
N HIS A 428 -6.65 6.73 5.19
CA HIS A 428 -6.16 8.06 4.80
C HIS A 428 -6.33 8.28 3.29
N GLN A 429 -6.55 9.53 2.91
CA GLN A 429 -6.56 10.05 1.53
C GLN A 429 -5.95 11.46 1.53
N SER A 430 -5.16 11.82 0.50
CA SER A 430 -4.51 13.13 0.43
C SER A 430 -4.53 13.74 -0.97
N TYR A 431 -5.65 13.64 -1.67
CA TYR A 431 -5.85 14.29 -2.97
C TYR A 431 -5.77 15.81 -2.85
N ASP A 432 -5.15 16.45 -3.84
CA ASP A 432 -4.94 17.89 -3.88
C ASP A 432 -5.88 18.58 -4.85
N ASN A 433 -6.28 17.92 -5.93
CA ASN A 433 -7.11 18.54 -6.97
C ASN A 433 -7.85 17.52 -7.85
N ALA A 434 -8.78 18.00 -8.68
CA ALA A 434 -9.50 17.16 -9.64
C ALA A 434 -8.59 16.42 -10.64
N GLY A 435 -7.41 16.99 -10.94
CA GLY A 435 -6.34 16.45 -11.79
C GLY A 435 -5.81 15.09 -11.35
N ASP A 436 -6.05 14.75 -10.09
CA ASP A 436 -5.54 13.55 -9.45
C ASP A 436 -6.40 12.31 -9.69
N ASN A 437 -7.52 12.42 -10.43
CA ASN A 437 -8.54 11.36 -10.57
C ASN A 437 -9.05 10.81 -9.22
N PRO A 438 -9.57 11.66 -8.33
CA PRO A 438 -9.93 11.26 -6.97
C PRO A 438 -11.21 10.43 -6.92
N GLY A 439 -11.33 9.58 -5.88
CA GLY A 439 -12.58 8.93 -5.51
C GLY A 439 -12.40 7.56 -4.88
N LEU A 440 -13.43 7.07 -4.20
CA LEU A 440 -13.44 5.67 -3.72
C LEU A 440 -13.59 4.70 -4.89
N ILE A 441 -14.45 5.02 -5.86
CA ILE A 441 -14.71 4.19 -7.04
C ILE A 441 -14.57 5.06 -8.30
N GLY A 442 -13.58 4.77 -9.13
CA GLY A 442 -13.29 5.54 -10.33
C GLY A 442 -13.29 4.71 -11.60
N SER A 443 -13.66 5.38 -12.68
CA SER A 443 -13.36 4.98 -14.05
C SER A 443 -12.80 6.20 -14.75
N ASP A 444 -11.49 6.22 -14.92
CA ASP A 444 -10.80 7.29 -15.64
C ASP A 444 -11.14 7.22 -17.13
N ASN A 445 -11.08 8.35 -17.82
CA ASN A 445 -11.38 8.42 -19.25
C ASN A 445 -10.42 7.52 -20.05
N ALA A 446 -10.83 7.14 -21.26
CA ALA A 446 -10.03 6.31 -22.14
C ALA A 446 -8.63 6.91 -22.32
N TYR A 447 -7.59 6.09 -22.19
CA TYR A 447 -6.20 6.51 -22.34
C TYR A 447 -5.94 7.15 -23.73
N THR A 448 -6.68 6.72 -24.74
CA THR A 448 -6.67 7.29 -26.10
C THR A 448 -7.26 8.70 -26.18
N ALA A 449 -8.13 9.07 -25.23
CA ALA A 449 -8.69 10.42 -25.09
C ALA A 449 -7.78 11.34 -24.25
N SER A 450 -7.16 10.78 -23.21
CA SER A 450 -6.21 11.48 -22.34
C SER A 450 -5.31 10.50 -21.61
N THR A 451 -4.00 10.73 -21.70
CA THR A 451 -3.00 9.95 -20.96
C THR A 451 -2.98 10.26 -19.46
N THR A 452 -3.74 11.28 -19.02
CA THR A 452 -3.90 11.63 -17.59
C THR A 452 -5.24 11.18 -17.03
N GLY A 453 -6.07 10.47 -17.81
CA GLY A 453 -7.39 9.98 -17.36
C GLY A 453 -8.48 11.05 -17.36
N ILE A 454 -8.14 12.31 -17.61
CA ILE A 454 -9.07 13.44 -17.55
C ILE A 454 -9.25 14.05 -18.93
N SER A 455 -10.49 14.08 -19.41
CA SER A 455 -10.87 14.72 -20.65
C SER A 455 -12.35 15.05 -20.66
N SER A 456 -12.72 16.17 -21.28
CA SER A 456 -14.11 16.48 -21.61
C SER A 456 -14.61 15.73 -22.86
N ASN A 457 -13.76 14.94 -23.51
CA ASN A 457 -14.17 14.08 -24.62
C ASN A 457 -14.86 12.83 -24.07
N HIS A 458 -16.18 12.77 -24.17
CA HIS A 458 -17.00 11.64 -23.75
C HIS A 458 -17.47 10.77 -24.93
N SER A 459 -16.81 10.86 -26.09
CA SER A 459 -17.15 10.11 -27.30
C SER A 459 -16.11 9.03 -27.61
N THR A 460 -15.65 8.33 -26.57
CA THR A 460 -14.57 7.33 -26.61
C THR A 460 -15.00 5.97 -26.07
N ALA A 461 -16.28 5.79 -25.75
CA ALA A 461 -16.81 4.52 -25.24
C ALA A 461 -16.98 3.48 -26.36
N ASN A 462 -17.24 2.23 -25.97
CA ASN A 462 -17.68 1.17 -26.87
C ASN A 462 -18.95 0.51 -26.31
N VAL A 463 -20.09 0.74 -26.95
CA VAL A 463 -21.40 0.22 -26.50
C VAL A 463 -21.64 -1.23 -26.88
N SER A 464 -20.71 -1.88 -27.56
CA SER A 464 -20.73 -3.34 -27.70
C SER A 464 -20.31 -4.03 -26.41
N ASN A 465 -19.56 -3.33 -25.55
CA ASN A 465 -19.07 -3.83 -24.28
C ASN A 465 -20.05 -3.54 -23.12
N THR A 466 -20.03 -4.37 -22.09
CA THR A 466 -20.83 -4.20 -20.86
C THR A 466 -20.04 -4.59 -19.61
N MET A 467 -20.09 -3.73 -18.60
CA MET A 467 -19.77 -4.06 -17.22
C MET A 467 -21.05 -4.43 -16.48
N GLN A 468 -21.11 -5.63 -15.90
CA GLN A 468 -22.33 -6.12 -15.27
C GLN A 468 -22.14 -6.94 -14.01
N ASP A 469 -23.18 -6.96 -13.17
CA ASP A 469 -23.26 -7.80 -11.98
C ASP A 469 -22.08 -7.51 -11.02
N ILE A 470 -22.00 -6.24 -10.63
CA ILE A 470 -20.92 -5.66 -9.83
C ILE A 470 -21.44 -5.32 -8.44
N THR A 471 -20.69 -5.69 -7.42
CA THR A 471 -20.98 -5.34 -6.03
C THR A 471 -19.73 -4.75 -5.36
N TRP A 472 -19.84 -3.52 -4.90
CA TRP A 472 -18.87 -2.86 -4.04
C TRP A 472 -19.53 -2.59 -2.69
N SER A 473 -19.13 -3.34 -1.66
CA SER A 473 -19.83 -3.36 -0.37
C SER A 473 -18.91 -3.09 0.82
N ASN A 474 -19.47 -2.44 1.86
CA ASN A 474 -18.81 -2.20 3.14
C ASN A 474 -17.51 -1.38 2.98
N PHE A 475 -17.63 -0.24 2.30
CA PHE A 475 -16.53 0.73 2.16
C PHE A 475 -16.56 1.72 3.30
N ARG A 476 -15.39 2.05 3.84
CA ARG A 476 -15.25 2.98 4.97
C ARG A 476 -14.06 3.90 4.76
N ALA A 477 -14.33 5.19 4.54
CA ALA A 477 -13.32 6.22 4.39
C ALA A 477 -13.24 7.08 5.65
N GLU A 478 -12.11 7.01 6.34
CA GLU A 478 -11.80 7.81 7.52
C GLU A 478 -11.18 9.16 7.14
N GLY A 479 -11.38 10.17 7.99
CA GLY A 479 -10.90 11.52 7.75
C GLY A 479 -11.60 12.21 6.58
N PRO A 480 -11.06 13.36 6.14
CA PRO A 480 -11.37 13.95 4.84
C PRO A 480 -11.25 12.95 3.68
N SER A 481 -12.35 12.73 2.98
CA SER A 481 -12.41 11.86 1.79
C SER A 481 -12.69 12.66 0.53
N ALA A 482 -12.25 12.13 -0.60
CA ALA A 482 -12.78 12.47 -1.92
C ALA A 482 -14.23 11.95 -2.10
N CYS A 483 -14.75 12.07 -3.31
CA CYS A 483 -16.07 11.63 -3.73
C CYS A 483 -16.31 10.12 -3.57
N LEU A 484 -17.58 9.71 -3.53
CA LEU A 484 -17.96 8.30 -3.59
C LEU A 484 -17.55 7.66 -4.92
N PHE A 485 -17.86 8.32 -6.04
CA PHE A 485 -17.48 7.82 -7.36
C PHE A 485 -17.19 8.89 -8.41
N ARG A 486 -16.28 8.63 -9.35
CA ARG A 486 -16.09 9.41 -10.59
C ARG A 486 -15.96 8.45 -11.75
N ILE A 487 -17.02 8.28 -12.52
CA ILE A 487 -17.14 7.20 -13.49
C ILE A 487 -17.31 7.76 -14.90
N CYS A 488 -16.28 7.62 -15.72
CA CYS A 488 -16.40 7.66 -17.17
C CYS A 488 -16.98 6.32 -17.64
N ALA A 489 -18.24 6.29 -18.10
CA ALA A 489 -18.88 5.05 -18.57
C ALA A 489 -18.36 4.67 -19.97
N LEU A 490 -17.19 4.03 -20.04
CA LEU A 490 -16.55 3.63 -21.29
C LEU A 490 -17.20 2.38 -21.93
N GLU A 491 -18.08 1.70 -21.21
CA GLU A 491 -18.93 0.60 -21.64
C GLU A 491 -20.32 0.74 -21.02
N ASN A 492 -21.28 -0.07 -21.45
CA ASN A 492 -22.59 -0.10 -20.78
C ASN A 492 -22.44 -0.56 -19.33
N LEU A 493 -23.21 0.03 -18.41
CA LEU A 493 -23.21 -0.35 -17.00
C LEU A 493 -24.55 -1.01 -16.64
N ARG A 494 -24.52 -2.23 -16.10
CA ARG A 494 -25.74 -2.98 -15.77
C ARG A 494 -25.64 -3.69 -14.43
N ASN A 495 -26.62 -3.54 -13.55
CA ASN A 495 -26.63 -4.22 -12.24
C ASN A 495 -25.35 -3.91 -11.43
N VAL A 496 -25.07 -2.63 -11.24
CA VAL A 496 -23.95 -2.16 -10.41
C VAL A 496 -24.52 -1.76 -9.06
N THR A 497 -23.98 -2.29 -7.97
CA THR A 497 -24.41 -1.98 -6.61
C THR A 497 -23.25 -1.47 -5.77
N ILE A 498 -23.42 -0.28 -5.21
CA ILE A 498 -22.61 0.25 -4.10
C ILE A 498 -23.46 0.11 -2.84
N SER A 499 -23.02 -0.69 -1.86
CA SER A 499 -23.77 -0.89 -0.61
C SER A 499 -22.93 -0.66 0.64
N ASN A 500 -23.53 -0.08 1.68
CA ASN A 500 -22.89 0.18 2.97
C ASN A 500 -21.58 0.97 2.83
N ALA A 501 -21.60 2.07 2.08
CA ALA A 501 -20.48 2.99 2.01
C ALA A 501 -20.58 4.05 3.13
N TRP A 502 -19.48 4.33 3.80
CA TRP A 502 -19.38 5.39 4.80
C TRP A 502 -18.19 6.30 4.50
N ILE A 503 -18.43 7.60 4.45
CA ILE A 503 -17.42 8.65 4.40
C ILE A 503 -17.52 9.45 5.69
N GLU A 504 -16.44 9.55 6.47
CA GLU A 504 -16.45 10.30 7.73
C GLU A 504 -16.82 11.78 7.49
N LYS A 505 -16.13 12.41 6.54
CA LYS A 505 -16.42 13.75 6.03
C LYS A 505 -15.76 13.94 4.67
N PHE A 506 -16.26 14.89 3.89
CA PHE A 506 -15.59 15.29 2.65
C PHE A 506 -14.39 16.21 2.93
N ALA A 507 -13.42 16.16 2.03
CA ALA A 507 -12.34 17.14 1.93
C ALA A 507 -12.87 18.54 1.56
N SER A 508 -11.97 19.53 1.49
CA SER A 508 -12.34 20.88 1.06
C SER A 508 -12.96 20.88 -0.34
N SER A 509 -14.10 21.56 -0.50
CA SER A 509 -14.78 21.71 -1.80
C SER A 509 -13.94 22.46 -2.82
N ASP A 510 -12.99 23.29 -2.37
CA ASP A 510 -12.14 24.11 -3.25
C ASP A 510 -11.17 23.29 -4.10
N LEU A 511 -10.93 22.02 -3.73
CA LEU A 511 -10.06 21.10 -4.46
C LEU A 511 -10.76 20.45 -5.66
N ASN A 512 -12.10 20.52 -5.71
CA ASN A 512 -12.89 19.80 -6.70
C ASN A 512 -12.59 18.28 -6.71
N THR A 513 -12.52 17.67 -5.53
CA THR A 513 -12.27 16.22 -5.35
C THR A 513 -13.46 15.46 -4.77
N THR A 514 -14.48 16.15 -4.27
CA THR A 514 -15.54 15.60 -3.42
C THR A 514 -16.86 15.33 -4.15
N GLU A 515 -17.08 16.00 -5.28
CA GLU A 515 -18.25 15.76 -6.13
C GLU A 515 -18.10 14.44 -6.89
N SER A 516 -19.10 13.58 -6.74
CA SER A 516 -19.23 12.33 -7.47
C SER A 516 -19.84 12.58 -8.84
N LEU A 517 -19.26 12.04 -9.89
CA LEU A 517 -19.62 12.33 -11.28
C LEU A 517 -19.96 11.06 -12.06
N LEU A 518 -21.09 11.07 -12.76
CA LEU A 518 -21.44 10.10 -13.81
C LEU A 518 -21.96 10.86 -15.05
N PRO A 519 -21.06 11.47 -15.85
CA PRO A 519 -21.42 12.18 -17.07
C PRO A 519 -21.89 11.23 -18.19
N VAL A 520 -22.68 11.75 -19.14
CA VAL A 520 -23.07 10.99 -20.34
C VAL A 520 -21.88 10.68 -21.25
N PHE A 521 -21.80 9.44 -21.71
CA PHE A 521 -20.79 8.96 -22.66
C PHE A 521 -21.43 8.36 -23.93
N TYR A 522 -20.68 8.37 -25.01
CA TYR A 522 -21.10 7.94 -26.35
C TYR A 522 -20.06 7.04 -27.00
N ASP A 523 -20.56 6.09 -27.78
CA ASP A 523 -19.78 5.19 -28.60
C ASP A 523 -18.93 5.95 -29.61
N SER A 524 -17.64 5.60 -29.72
CA SER A 524 -16.70 6.31 -30.57
C SER A 524 -16.93 6.10 -32.08
N ILE A 525 -17.68 5.07 -32.47
CA ILE A 525 -17.90 4.70 -33.88
C ILE A 525 -19.31 5.08 -34.33
N THR A 526 -20.31 4.68 -33.56
CA THR A 526 -21.73 4.80 -33.90
C THR A 526 -22.36 6.08 -33.35
N GLY A 527 -21.73 6.73 -32.36
CA GLY A 527 -22.31 7.86 -31.63
C GLY A 527 -23.50 7.47 -30.73
N ALA A 528 -23.76 6.18 -30.56
CA ALA A 528 -24.81 5.70 -29.67
C ALA A 528 -24.48 6.06 -28.22
N GLN A 529 -25.48 6.46 -27.45
CA GLN A 529 -25.31 6.73 -26.03
C GLN A 529 -25.03 5.42 -25.27
N VAL A 530 -24.07 5.46 -24.35
CA VAL A 530 -23.81 4.37 -23.40
C VAL A 530 -25.03 4.17 -22.50
N ASN A 531 -25.46 2.92 -22.32
CA ASN A 531 -26.60 2.59 -21.48
C ASN A 531 -26.17 2.30 -20.04
N VAL A 532 -26.82 2.96 -19.08
CA VAL A 532 -26.70 2.68 -17.64
C VAL A 532 -28.03 2.14 -17.15
N SER A 533 -28.01 1.02 -16.43
CA SER A 533 -29.24 0.37 -15.94
C SER A 533 -29.03 -0.33 -14.60
N ASN A 534 -29.98 -0.13 -13.68
CA ASN A 534 -29.95 -0.73 -12.35
C ASN A 534 -28.63 -0.44 -11.60
N PHE A 535 -28.28 0.84 -11.53
CA PHE A 535 -27.17 1.33 -10.71
C PHE A 535 -27.74 1.67 -9.33
N VAL A 536 -27.35 0.93 -8.30
CA VAL A 536 -27.93 1.03 -6.96
C VAL A 536 -26.90 1.59 -5.99
N ILE A 537 -27.30 2.62 -5.24
CA ILE A 537 -26.57 3.14 -4.09
C ILE A 537 -27.42 2.85 -2.86
N ASP A 538 -27.00 1.88 -2.07
CA ASP A 538 -27.71 1.42 -0.87
C ASP A 538 -26.92 1.76 0.39
N ASN A 539 -27.60 2.36 1.37
CA ASN A 539 -27.01 2.65 2.68
C ASN A 539 -25.68 3.44 2.62
N PHE A 540 -25.59 4.44 1.75
CA PHE A 540 -24.48 5.40 1.76
C PHE A 540 -24.66 6.42 2.90
N VAL A 541 -23.62 6.65 3.69
CA VAL A 541 -23.63 7.56 4.84
C VAL A 541 -22.45 8.53 4.76
N VAL A 542 -22.71 9.83 4.99
CA VAL A 542 -21.68 10.86 5.16
C VAL A 542 -21.75 11.40 6.59
N GLY A 543 -20.68 11.20 7.36
CA GLY A 543 -20.64 11.42 8.79
C GLY A 543 -21.68 10.57 9.50
N SER A 544 -22.73 11.21 10.00
CA SER A 544 -23.88 10.55 10.64
C SER A 544 -25.16 10.59 9.79
N THR A 545 -25.11 11.09 8.56
CA THR A 545 -26.29 11.35 7.73
C THR A 545 -26.39 10.30 6.62
N LYS A 546 -27.49 9.53 6.61
CA LYS A 546 -27.81 8.64 5.49
C LYS A 546 -28.14 9.49 4.26
N VAL A 547 -27.51 9.17 3.15
CA VAL A 547 -27.78 9.74 1.84
C VAL A 547 -28.99 9.03 1.22
N THR A 548 -29.94 9.80 0.74
CA THR A 548 -31.18 9.38 0.07
C THR A 548 -31.32 10.16 -1.24
N ALA A 549 -32.31 9.82 -2.07
CA ALA A 549 -32.57 10.57 -3.29
C ALA A 549 -32.79 12.08 -3.05
N ASP A 550 -33.39 12.46 -1.91
CA ASP A 550 -33.73 13.85 -1.60
C ASP A 550 -32.50 14.71 -1.24
N ASN A 551 -31.42 14.08 -0.76
CA ASN A 551 -30.21 14.78 -0.31
C ASN A 551 -28.93 14.28 -1.01
N ALA A 552 -29.05 13.49 -2.08
CA ALA A 552 -27.92 12.96 -2.84
C ALA A 552 -26.96 14.06 -3.33
N GLY A 553 -27.49 15.14 -3.92
CA GLY A 553 -26.66 16.27 -4.36
C GLY A 553 -26.13 17.14 -3.21
N SER A 554 -26.93 17.40 -2.18
CA SER A 554 -26.58 18.37 -1.12
C SER A 554 -25.72 17.80 0.00
N VAL A 555 -25.93 16.52 0.36
CA VAL A 555 -25.18 15.82 1.41
C VAL A 555 -24.22 14.83 0.79
N GLY A 556 -24.67 14.02 -0.17
CA GLY A 556 -23.83 13.02 -0.83
C GLY A 556 -22.85 13.59 -1.86
N GLN A 557 -23.04 14.84 -2.28
CA GLN A 557 -22.32 15.47 -3.39
C GLN A 557 -22.33 14.61 -4.66
N ILE A 558 -23.49 14.05 -5.01
CA ILE A 558 -23.66 13.18 -6.17
C ILE A 558 -24.29 13.96 -7.32
N ASP A 559 -23.54 14.12 -8.41
CA ASP A 559 -24.00 14.67 -9.68
C ASP A 559 -23.98 13.59 -10.77
N VAL A 560 -25.17 13.26 -11.25
CA VAL A 560 -25.40 12.24 -12.28
C VAL A 560 -26.06 12.93 -13.45
N ASP A 561 -25.55 12.70 -14.66
CA ASP A 561 -26.13 13.27 -15.86
C ASP A 561 -27.63 12.94 -15.95
N SER A 562 -28.43 13.92 -16.37
CA SER A 562 -29.86 13.78 -16.56
C SER A 562 -30.27 12.57 -17.41
N ALA A 563 -29.42 12.15 -18.35
CA ALA A 563 -29.63 10.99 -19.19
C ALA A 563 -29.56 9.65 -18.43
N TYR A 564 -28.91 9.62 -17.26
CA TYR A 564 -28.74 8.46 -16.39
C TYR A 564 -29.51 8.55 -15.07
N ALA A 565 -30.07 9.71 -14.73
CA ALA A 565 -30.73 9.95 -13.45
C ALA A 565 -31.80 8.89 -13.08
N SER A 566 -32.57 8.40 -14.07
CA SER A 566 -33.61 7.36 -13.83
C SER A 566 -33.06 5.94 -13.63
N ALA A 567 -31.80 5.70 -14.01
CA ALA A 567 -31.13 4.42 -13.86
C ALA A 567 -30.46 4.26 -12.49
N VAL A 568 -30.14 5.38 -11.82
CA VAL A 568 -29.55 5.42 -10.49
C VAL A 568 -30.65 5.38 -9.42
N ARG A 569 -30.55 4.44 -8.49
CA ARG A 569 -31.54 4.23 -7.42
C ARG A 569 -30.87 4.34 -6.06
N TYR A 570 -31.52 5.05 -5.14
CA TYR A 570 -31.09 5.22 -3.76
C TYR A 570 -31.97 4.37 -2.83
N GLN A 571 -31.37 3.52 -1.98
CA GLN A 571 -32.07 2.59 -1.09
C GLN A 571 -31.69 2.76 0.40
#